data_AF-A0A238ZE87-F1
#
_entry.id   AF-A0A238ZE87-F1
#
_cell.length_a   1.000
_cell.length_b   1.000
_cell.length_c   1.000
_cell.angle_alpha   90.00
_cell.angle_beta   90.00
_cell.angle_gamma   90.00
#
_symmetry.space_group_name_H-M   'P 1'
#
loop_
_entity.id
_entity.type
_entity.pdbx_description
1 polymer ?
#
loop_
_entity_poly.entity_id
_entity_poly.type
_entity_poly.pdbx_seq_one_letter_code
_entity_poly.pdbx_strand_id
1 'polypeptide(L)'
;MSKKLLHATGFGRIHQLILENRQEEARALLKALQHEYIALVEENDALKDQIIEVAQVLDMAECMEFDGQKYWLTDDLRNKGPYCQLCYDRDGLLMRLQKQQRHWKCHCCGNIFVDAKAVKETVARRGLATHVSTAAPRPPIPLFGK
;
A
#
# COMPACT_ATOMS: atom_id res chain seq x y z
N MET A 1 11.08 34.47 -8.38
CA MET A 1 11.37 34.73 -9.82
C MET A 1 11.28 33.38 -10.55
N SER A 2 10.42 33.25 -11.57
CA SER A 2 10.11 31.95 -12.19
C SER A 2 11.26 31.46 -13.09
N LYS A 3 11.60 30.16 -13.06
CA LYS A 3 12.74 29.55 -13.81
C LYS A 3 12.71 29.84 -15.31
N LYS A 4 11.52 30.01 -15.91
CA LYS A 4 11.35 30.42 -17.33
C LYS A 4 11.94 31.81 -17.64
N LEU A 5 11.92 32.72 -16.67
CA LEU A 5 12.44 34.08 -16.84
C LEU A 5 13.99 34.09 -16.91
N LEU A 6 14.65 33.22 -16.13
CA LEU A 6 16.11 33.09 -16.09
C LEU A 6 16.70 32.61 -17.43
N HIS A 7 16.08 31.63 -18.08
CA HIS A 7 16.54 31.12 -19.38
C HIS A 7 16.37 32.15 -20.50
N ALA A 8 15.22 32.85 -20.52
CA ALA A 8 14.99 33.94 -21.47
C ALA A 8 16.02 35.07 -21.30
N THR A 9 16.41 35.40 -20.07
CA THR A 9 17.46 36.39 -19.79
C THR A 9 18.88 35.86 -20.08
N GLY A 10 19.13 34.57 -19.87
CA GLY A 10 20.44 33.93 -20.07
C GLY A 10 20.85 33.87 -21.55
N PHE A 11 19.94 33.44 -22.44
CA PHE A 11 20.21 33.43 -23.87
C PHE A 11 20.33 34.85 -24.45
N GLY A 12 19.54 35.81 -23.96
CA GLY A 12 19.70 37.23 -24.31
C GLY A 12 21.08 37.77 -23.93
N ARG A 13 21.59 37.41 -22.74
CA ARG A 13 22.95 37.78 -22.31
C ARG A 13 24.04 37.14 -23.17
N ILE A 14 23.88 35.87 -23.54
CA ILE A 14 24.80 35.18 -24.46
C ILE A 14 24.84 35.90 -25.81
N HIS A 15 23.68 36.23 -26.38
CA HIS A 15 23.59 36.97 -27.65
C HIS A 15 24.31 38.33 -27.57
N GLN A 16 24.13 39.06 -26.46
CA GLN A 16 24.84 40.31 -26.23
C GLN A 16 26.36 40.12 -26.13
N LEU A 17 26.84 39.11 -25.40
CA LEU A 17 28.27 38.80 -25.30
C LEU A 17 28.89 38.47 -26.66
N ILE A 18 28.13 37.81 -27.55
CA ILE A 18 28.56 37.54 -28.92
C ILE A 18 28.68 38.85 -29.73
N LEU A 19 27.70 39.75 -29.63
CA LEU A 19 27.76 41.07 -30.27
C LEU A 19 28.93 41.93 -29.75
N GLU A 20 29.25 41.81 -28.46
CA GLU A 20 30.42 42.44 -27.82
C GLU A 20 31.76 41.75 -28.16
N ASN A 21 31.75 40.71 -29.01
CA ASN A 21 32.91 39.91 -29.40
C ASN A 21 33.59 39.14 -28.24
N ARG A 22 32.86 38.91 -27.14
CA ARG A 22 33.29 38.20 -25.93
C ARG A 22 32.93 36.71 -26.01
N GLN A 23 33.51 36.03 -27.00
CA GLN A 23 33.18 34.64 -27.36
C GLN A 23 33.39 33.64 -26.21
N GLU A 24 34.47 33.78 -25.43
CA GLU A 24 34.77 32.85 -24.33
C GLU A 24 33.74 32.93 -23.20
N GLU A 25 33.31 34.13 -22.84
CA GLU A 25 32.29 34.32 -21.81
C GLU A 25 30.91 33.83 -22.27
N ALA A 26 30.57 34.06 -23.54
CA ALA A 26 29.36 33.52 -24.14
C ALA A 26 29.34 31.98 -24.09
N ARG A 27 30.47 31.34 -24.41
CA ARG A 27 30.64 29.86 -24.33
C ARG A 27 30.54 29.35 -22.90
N ALA A 28 31.17 30.03 -21.94
CA ALA A 28 31.10 29.66 -20.54
C ALA A 28 29.67 29.73 -20.00
N LEU A 29 28.95 30.81 -20.31
CA LEU A 29 27.56 30.98 -19.89
C LEU A 29 26.63 29.97 -20.56
N LEU A 30 26.84 29.66 -21.84
CA LEU A 30 26.08 28.62 -22.53
C LEU A 30 26.26 27.24 -21.86
N LYS A 31 27.51 26.87 -21.54
CA LYS A 31 27.79 25.61 -20.83
C LYS A 31 27.13 25.58 -19.46
N ALA A 32 27.17 26.67 -18.71
CA ALA A 32 26.50 26.76 -17.41
C ALA A 32 24.98 26.54 -17.55
N LEU A 33 24.32 27.23 -18.48
CA LEU A 33 22.89 27.03 -18.74
C LEU A 33 22.56 25.61 -19.21
N GLN A 34 23.44 24.99 -20.00
CA GLN A 34 23.28 23.60 -20.42
C GLN A 34 23.36 22.63 -19.24
N HIS A 35 24.35 22.80 -18.35
CA HIS A 35 24.45 21.97 -17.15
C HIS A 35 23.23 22.15 -16.22
N GLU A 36 22.77 23.39 -16.01
CA GLU A 36 21.58 23.66 -15.23
C GLU A 36 20.33 23.02 -15.86
N TYR A 37 20.18 23.10 -17.19
CA TYR A 37 19.07 22.47 -17.89
C TYR A 37 19.08 20.94 -17.74
N ILE A 38 20.25 20.31 -17.90
CA ILE A 38 20.41 18.86 -17.74
C ILE A 38 20.03 18.44 -16.32
N ALA A 39 20.58 19.13 -15.31
CA ALA A 39 20.28 18.85 -13.90
C ALA A 39 18.78 19.01 -13.59
N LEU A 40 18.12 20.01 -14.19
CA LEU A 40 16.68 20.22 -14.04
C LEU A 40 15.86 19.09 -14.68
N VAL A 41 16.29 18.57 -15.83
CA VAL A 41 15.62 17.43 -16.48
C VAL A 41 15.77 16.18 -15.62
N GLU A 42 16.98 15.90 -15.14
CA GLU A 42 17.27 14.76 -14.25
C GLU A 42 16.44 14.84 -12.96
N GLU A 43 16.37 16.01 -12.31
CA GLU A 43 15.52 16.24 -11.15
C GLU A 43 14.03 16.05 -11.48
N ASN A 44 13.58 16.54 -12.63
CA ASN A 44 12.18 16.41 -13.05
C ASN A 44 11.79 14.94 -13.29
N ASP A 45 12.68 14.16 -13.88
CA ASP A 45 12.43 12.75 -14.14
C ASP A 45 12.44 11.95 -12.84
N ALA A 46 13.39 12.20 -11.93
CA ALA A 46 13.40 11.61 -10.61
C ALA A 46 12.12 11.92 -9.80
N LEU A 47 11.58 13.15 -9.91
CA LEU A 47 10.32 13.53 -9.28
C LEU A 47 9.11 12.82 -9.90
N LYS A 48 9.08 12.66 -11.23
CA LYS A 48 8.01 11.89 -11.90
C LYS A 48 8.03 10.42 -11.46
N ASP A 49 9.22 9.82 -11.36
CA ASP A 49 9.36 8.44 -10.92
C ASP A 49 8.81 8.28 -9.49
N GLN A 50 9.15 9.20 -8.58
CA GLN A 50 8.58 9.21 -7.22
C GLN A 50 7.04 9.36 -7.22
N ILE A 51 6.49 10.21 -8.10
CA ILE A 51 5.03 10.35 -8.22
C ILE A 51 4.38 9.04 -8.69
N ILE A 52 4.99 8.36 -9.66
CA ILE A 52 4.50 7.07 -10.17
C ILE A 52 4.52 6.02 -9.06
N GLU A 53 5.59 5.91 -8.29
CA GLU A 53 5.69 4.98 -7.16
C GLU A 53 4.60 5.22 -6.11
N VAL A 54 4.38 6.48 -5.73
CA VAL A 54 3.33 6.84 -4.77
C VAL A 54 1.94 6.54 -5.33
N ALA A 55 1.67 6.85 -6.59
CA ALA A 55 0.39 6.54 -7.24
C ALA A 55 0.10 5.03 -7.23
N GLN A 56 1.11 4.20 -7.53
CA GLN A 56 0.96 2.74 -7.48
C GLN A 56 0.62 2.22 -6.07
N VAL A 57 1.20 2.81 -5.03
CA VAL A 57 0.87 2.45 -3.64
C VAL A 57 -0.58 2.83 -3.29
N LEU A 58 -1.04 4.00 -3.75
CA LEU A 58 -2.41 4.46 -3.55
C LEU A 58 -3.42 3.56 -4.28
N ASP A 59 -3.18 3.27 -5.57
CA ASP A 59 -4.02 2.37 -6.36
C ASP A 59 -4.14 0.99 -5.71
N MET A 60 -3.03 0.46 -5.17
CA MET A 60 -3.04 -0.80 -4.44
C MET A 60 -3.89 -0.73 -3.16
N ALA A 61 -3.79 0.36 -2.40
CA ALA A 61 -4.57 0.55 -1.17
C ALA A 61 -6.06 0.71 -1.45
N GLU A 62 -6.45 1.34 -2.56
CA GLU A 62 -7.86 1.44 -3.00
C GLU A 62 -8.48 0.08 -3.29
N CYS A 63 -7.70 -0.85 -3.84
CA CYS A 63 -8.13 -2.22 -4.12
C CYS A 63 -8.11 -3.14 -2.88
N MET A 64 -7.95 -2.61 -1.66
CA MET A 64 -7.93 -3.41 -0.43
C MET A 64 -9.25 -3.35 0.35
N GLU A 65 -9.84 -4.52 0.56
CA GLU A 65 -11.02 -4.71 1.40
C GLU A 65 -10.66 -5.38 2.72
N PHE A 66 -11.09 -4.80 3.84
CA PHE A 66 -10.96 -5.39 5.16
C PHE A 66 -12.24 -6.11 5.56
N ASP A 67 -12.15 -7.40 5.90
CA ASP A 67 -13.33 -8.20 6.29
C ASP A 67 -13.63 -8.22 7.81
N GLY A 68 -12.94 -7.38 8.58
CA GLY A 68 -12.99 -7.36 10.05
C GLY A 68 -11.87 -8.15 10.73
N GLN A 69 -11.11 -8.97 10.00
CA GLN A 69 -9.94 -9.68 10.55
C GLN A 69 -8.72 -9.69 9.63
N LYS A 70 -8.93 -9.67 8.31
CA LYS A 70 -7.87 -9.81 7.31
C LYS A 70 -8.20 -8.99 6.07
N TYR A 71 -7.17 -8.66 5.31
CA TYR A 71 -7.33 -7.93 4.06
C TYR A 71 -7.51 -8.89 2.88
N TRP A 72 -8.23 -8.41 1.88
CA TRP A 72 -8.44 -9.03 0.58
C TRP A 72 -8.14 -7.99 -0.49
N LEU A 73 -7.54 -8.41 -1.60
CA LEU A 73 -7.43 -7.58 -2.78
C LEU A 73 -8.64 -7.83 -3.67
N THR A 74 -9.38 -6.79 -3.99
CA THR A 74 -10.41 -6.80 -5.01
C THR A 74 -9.79 -6.45 -6.35
N ASP A 75 -10.00 -7.35 -7.31
CA ASP A 75 -9.70 -7.17 -8.71
C ASP A 75 -10.99 -7.57 -9.43
N ASP A 76 -11.37 -6.88 -10.51
CA ASP A 76 -12.73 -6.82 -11.11
C ASP A 76 -13.40 -8.19 -11.36
N LEU A 77 -12.63 -9.28 -11.32
CA LEU A 77 -13.06 -10.65 -11.58
C LEU A 77 -12.83 -11.62 -10.42
N ARG A 78 -11.95 -11.32 -9.43
CA ARG A 78 -11.52 -12.27 -8.37
C ARG A 78 -10.98 -11.60 -7.11
N ASN A 79 -11.49 -12.00 -5.95
CA ASN A 79 -10.87 -11.66 -4.66
C ASN A 79 -9.58 -12.48 -4.46
N LYS A 80 -8.43 -11.81 -4.38
CA LYS A 80 -7.14 -12.42 -4.06
C LYS A 80 -6.85 -12.25 -2.56
N GLY A 81 -6.35 -13.30 -1.92
CA GLY A 81 -6.04 -13.28 -0.48
C GLY A 81 -6.32 -14.61 0.23
N PRO A 82 -6.52 -14.59 1.55
CA PRO A 82 -6.45 -13.42 2.44
C PRO A 82 -5.02 -13.02 2.84
N TYR A 83 -4.84 -11.77 3.26
CA TYR A 83 -3.57 -11.17 3.69
C TYR A 83 -3.60 -10.78 5.17
N CYS A 84 -2.44 -10.86 5.83
CA CYS A 84 -2.28 -10.56 7.25
C CYS A 84 -2.49 -9.07 7.53
N GLN A 85 -3.50 -8.74 8.33
CA GLN A 85 -3.77 -7.36 8.74
C GLN A 85 -2.56 -6.72 9.43
N LEU A 86 -1.98 -7.40 10.42
CA LEU A 86 -0.92 -6.82 11.26
C LEU A 86 0.39 -6.54 10.51
N CYS A 87 0.75 -7.39 9.55
CA CYS A 87 1.95 -7.16 8.73
C CYS A 87 1.74 -5.99 7.77
N TYR A 88 0.52 -5.83 7.27
CA TYR A 88 0.19 -4.72 6.38
C TYR A 88 0.09 -3.40 7.14
N ASP A 89 -0.66 -3.35 8.24
CA ASP A 89 -0.85 -2.12 9.03
C ASP A 89 0.46 -1.58 9.62
N ARG A 90 1.38 -2.47 10.01
CA ARG A 90 2.66 -2.08 10.63
C ARG A 90 3.75 -1.79 9.62
N ASP A 91 3.91 -2.66 8.63
CA ASP A 91 5.10 -2.69 7.76
C ASP A 91 4.76 -2.46 6.27
N GLY A 92 3.48 -2.32 5.90
CA GLY A 92 3.04 -2.25 4.50
C GLY A 92 3.15 -3.59 3.75
N LEU A 93 3.39 -4.70 4.45
CA LEU A 93 3.70 -6.00 3.82
C LEU A 93 2.44 -6.85 3.60
N LEU A 94 2.12 -7.14 2.35
CA LEU A 94 1.04 -8.06 1.94
C LEU A 94 1.42 -9.53 2.13
N MET A 95 1.50 -9.96 3.40
CA MET A 95 1.79 -11.34 3.73
C MET A 95 0.57 -12.24 3.56
N ARG A 96 0.59 -13.11 2.55
CA ARG A 96 -0.50 -14.06 2.29
C ARG A 96 -0.64 -15.06 3.45
N LEU A 97 -1.84 -15.13 4.01
CA LEU A 97 -2.15 -16.07 5.08
C LEU A 97 -2.25 -17.50 4.54
N GLN A 98 -1.67 -18.44 5.28
CA GLN A 98 -1.66 -19.85 4.93
C GLN A 98 -2.88 -20.55 5.54
N LYS A 99 -3.62 -21.30 4.72
CA LYS A 99 -4.80 -22.04 5.18
C LYS A 99 -4.38 -23.19 6.07
N GLN A 100 -4.96 -23.27 7.25
CA GLN A 100 -4.90 -24.43 8.14
C GLN A 100 -6.31 -25.06 8.25
N GLN A 101 -6.45 -26.15 9.00
CA GLN A 101 -7.72 -26.88 9.06
C GLN A 101 -8.93 -26.03 9.53
N ARG A 102 -8.72 -25.09 10.46
CA ARG A 102 -9.81 -24.28 11.05
C ARG A 102 -9.51 -22.78 11.10
N HIS A 103 -8.36 -22.37 10.62
CA HIS A 103 -7.87 -21.01 10.76
C HIS A 103 -6.88 -20.68 9.65
N TRP A 104 -6.53 -19.41 9.57
CA TRP A 104 -5.49 -18.87 8.72
C TRP A 104 -4.30 -18.49 9.57
N LYS A 105 -3.07 -18.76 9.13
CA LYS A 105 -1.85 -18.41 9.87
C LYS A 105 -0.92 -17.55 9.03
N CYS A 106 -0.39 -16.48 9.62
CA CYS A 106 0.67 -15.69 9.01
C CYS A 106 2.03 -16.37 9.23
N HIS A 107 2.83 -16.53 8.17
CA HIS A 107 4.18 -17.07 8.30
C HIS A 107 5.21 -16.04 8.77
N CYS A 108 4.97 -14.75 8.51
CA CYS A 108 5.86 -13.66 8.95
C CYS A 108 5.75 -13.38 10.45
N CYS A 109 4.55 -13.08 10.96
CA CYS A 109 4.35 -12.71 12.37
C CYS A 109 3.75 -13.82 13.24
N GLY A 110 3.38 -14.96 12.67
CA GLY A 110 2.82 -16.10 13.41
C GLY A 110 1.35 -15.97 13.83
N ASN A 111 0.71 -14.81 13.65
CA ASN A 111 -0.67 -14.58 14.05
C ASN A 111 -1.68 -15.49 13.36
N ILE A 112 -2.79 -15.74 14.07
CA ILE A 112 -3.85 -16.66 13.67
C ILE A 112 -5.16 -15.88 13.49
N PHE A 113 -5.86 -16.16 12.38
CA PHE A 113 -7.10 -15.50 12.00
C PHE A 113 -8.19 -16.55 11.76
N VAL A 114 -9.44 -16.23 12.08
CA VAL A 114 -10.54 -17.20 12.00
C VAL A 114 -10.88 -17.51 10.54
N ASP A 115 -11.06 -18.80 10.22
CA ASP A 115 -11.70 -19.21 8.97
C ASP A 115 -13.21 -19.31 9.19
N ALA A 116 -13.94 -18.24 8.86
CA ALA A 116 -15.39 -18.17 9.01
C ALA A 116 -16.12 -19.32 8.28
N LYS A 117 -15.56 -19.89 7.20
CA LYS A 117 -16.14 -21.05 6.51
C LYS A 117 -16.02 -22.32 7.36
N ALA A 118 -14.84 -22.58 7.91
CA ALA A 118 -14.59 -23.74 8.78
C ALA A 118 -15.42 -23.69 10.07
N VAL A 119 -15.66 -22.49 10.62
CA VAL A 119 -16.52 -22.31 11.81
C VAL A 119 -17.97 -22.68 11.48
N LYS A 120 -18.51 -22.20 10.36
CA LYS A 120 -19.89 -22.53 9.94
C LYS A 120 -20.09 -24.04 9.72
N GLU A 121 -19.12 -24.72 9.11
CA GLU A 121 -19.16 -26.18 8.94
C GLU A 121 -19.16 -26.94 10.28
N THR A 122 -18.37 -26.46 11.25
CA THR A 122 -18.30 -27.08 12.58
C THR A 122 -19.61 -26.91 13.36
N VAL A 123 -20.24 -25.73 13.25
CA VAL A 123 -21.55 -25.47 13.89
C VAL A 123 -22.65 -26.29 13.22
N ALA A 124 -22.68 -26.37 11.88
CA ALA A 124 -23.65 -27.18 11.15
C ALA A 124 -23.57 -28.67 11.52
N ARG A 125 -22.36 -29.24 11.63
CA ARG A 125 -22.16 -30.63 12.08
C ARG A 125 -22.63 -30.87 13.52
N ARG A 126 -22.46 -29.90 14.42
CA ARG A 126 -22.96 -30.00 15.80
C ARG A 126 -24.49 -29.88 15.90
N GLY A 127 -25.10 -29.03 15.08
CA GLY A 127 -26.56 -28.90 14.99
C GLY A 127 -27.26 -30.18 14.55
N LEU A 128 -26.63 -30.98 13.67
CA LEU A 128 -27.14 -32.32 13.30
C LEU A 128 -26.98 -33.36 14.44
N ALA A 129 -26.02 -33.20 15.34
CA ALA A 129 -25.77 -34.16 16.43
C ALA A 129 -26.66 -33.96 17.66
N THR A 130 -27.35 -32.81 17.78
CA THR A 130 -28.16 -32.45 18.96
C THR A 130 -29.58 -33.01 19.00
N HIS A 131 -30.03 -33.80 18.01
CA HIS A 131 -31.36 -34.43 18.04
C HIS A 131 -31.46 -35.75 18.82
N VAL A 132 -30.41 -36.16 19.57
CA VAL A 132 -30.48 -37.33 20.47
C VAL A 132 -29.78 -37.05 21.80
N SER A 133 -30.47 -36.39 22.73
CA SER A 133 -30.28 -36.61 24.17
C SER A 133 -31.39 -35.96 24.98
N THR A 134 -32.37 -36.76 25.38
CA THR A 134 -33.25 -36.51 26.53
C THR A 134 -32.42 -36.64 27.82
N ALA A 135 -31.81 -35.53 28.26
CA ALA A 135 -31.24 -35.44 29.60
C ALA A 135 -32.03 -34.40 30.42
N ALA A 136 -32.48 -34.82 31.60
CA ALA A 136 -33.32 -34.02 32.51
C ALA A 136 -32.66 -32.68 32.89
N PRO A 137 -33.46 -31.61 33.08
CA PRO A 137 -32.92 -30.29 33.44
C PRO A 137 -32.27 -30.31 34.82
N ARG A 138 -31.07 -29.75 34.93
CA ARG A 138 -30.35 -29.58 36.20
C ARG A 138 -31.04 -28.50 37.05
N PRO A 139 -31.11 -28.66 38.38
CA PRO A 139 -31.75 -27.67 39.24
C PRO A 139 -30.96 -26.34 39.24
N PRO A 140 -31.65 -25.20 39.37
CA PRO A 140 -31.02 -23.88 39.36
C PRO A 140 -30.15 -23.66 40.60
N ILE A 141 -29.03 -22.98 40.39
CA ILE A 141 -28.07 -22.61 41.43
C ILE A 141 -28.63 -21.41 42.21
N PRO A 142 -28.79 -21.48 43.54
CA PRO A 142 -29.30 -20.36 44.31
C PRO A 142 -28.25 -19.24 44.40
N LEU A 143 -28.62 -18.03 44.02
CA LEU A 143 -27.70 -16.89 43.90
C LEU A 143 -27.58 -16.02 45.16
N PHE A 144 -28.24 -16.33 46.27
CA PHE A 144 -28.05 -15.61 47.54
C PHE A 144 -28.23 -16.54 48.74
N GLY A 145 -27.16 -16.72 49.52
CA GLY A 145 -27.21 -17.32 50.86
C GLY A 145 -27.33 -16.22 51.91
N LYS A 146 -28.11 -16.49 52.97
CA LYS A 146 -28.15 -15.65 54.19
C LYS A 146 -26.83 -15.76 54.95
#